data_AF-A0A0M8YJJ7-F1
#
_entry.id   AF-A0A0M8YJJ7-F1
#
_cell.length_a   1.000
_cell.length_b   1.000
_cell.length_c   1.000
_cell.angle_alpha   90.00
_cell.angle_beta   90.00
_cell.angle_gamma   90.00
#
_symmetry.space_group_name_H-M   'P 1'
#
loop_
_entity.id
_entity.type
_entity.pdbx_description
1 polymer ?
#
loop_
_entity_poly.entity_id
_entity_poly.type
_entity_poly.pdbx_seq_one_letter_code
_entity_poly.pdbx_strand_id
1 'polypeptide(L)' 'MWRTSSYSADNGACVAVKFPTAGPVGVRDSKNPTGPQLAFPASAWAGFVKRTK' A
#
# COMPACT_ATOMS: atom_id res chain seq x y z
N MET A 1 8.16 1.42 7.80
CA MET A 1 8.14 -0.05 7.57
C MET A 1 7.02 -0.39 6.58
N TRP A 2 7.13 -1.50 5.85
CA TRP A 2 6.04 -2.02 5.01
C TRP A 2 5.11 -2.90 5.84
N ARG A 3 3.79 -2.73 5.66
CA ARG A 3 2.76 -3.59 6.24
C ARG A 3 2.04 -4.32 5.12
N THR A 4 2.16 -5.65 5.10
CA THR A 4 1.42 -6.52 4.18
C THR A 4 -0.01 -6.69 4.69
N SER A 5 -0.98 -6.71 3.78
CA SER A 5 -2.38 -6.99 4.11
C SER A 5 -2.56 -8.43 4.57
N SER A 6 -3.39 -8.65 5.59
CA SER A 6 -3.79 -10.00 6.02
C SER A 6 -4.65 -10.74 4.98
N TYR A 7 -5.22 -10.01 4.02
CA TYR A 7 -5.99 -10.55 2.91
C TYR A 7 -5.11 -10.96 1.72
N SER A 8 -3.80 -10.75 1.81
CA SER A 8 -2.84 -11.19 0.81
C SER A 8 -2.56 -12.68 0.97
N ALA A 9 -3.47 -13.49 0.44
CA ALA A 9 -3.29 -14.94 0.26
C ALA A 9 -3.05 -15.28 -1.22
N ASP A 10 -2.99 -16.58 -1.54
CA ASP A 10 -2.70 -17.08 -2.91
C ASP A 10 -3.81 -16.84 -3.95
N ASN A 11 -4.78 -16.00 -3.61
CA ASN A 11 -5.94 -15.60 -4.41
C ASN A 11 -5.74 -14.26 -5.15
N GLY A 12 -4.50 -13.76 -5.26
CA GLY A 12 -4.16 -12.63 -6.14
C GLY A 12 -4.34 -11.22 -5.55
N ALA A 13 -4.74 -11.08 -4.29
CA ALA A 13 -4.92 -9.79 -3.59
C ALA A 13 -3.66 -9.37 -2.80
N CYS A 14 -2.48 -9.46 -3.42
CA CYS A 14 -1.18 -9.34 -2.77
C CYS A 14 -0.69 -7.89 -2.67
N VAL A 15 -0.92 -7.22 -1.54
CA VAL A 15 -0.63 -5.79 -1.37
C VAL A 15 0.13 -5.53 -0.07
N ALA A 16 1.16 -4.69 -0.17
CA ALA A 16 1.85 -4.11 0.97
C ALA A 16 1.83 -2.57 0.89
N VAL A 17 1.63 -1.92 2.04
CA VAL A 17 1.56 -0.46 2.16
C VAL A 17 2.64 0.06 3.10
N LYS A 18 3.29 1.17 2.76
CA LYS A 18 4.25 1.87 3.62
C LYS A 18 3.72 3.25 3.97
N PHE A 19 3.62 3.50 5.26
CA PHE A 19 3.32 4.80 5.85
C PHE A 19 4.62 5.41 6.38
N PRO A 20 5.27 6.31 5.65
CA PRO A 20 6.46 6.98 6.16
C PRO A 20 6.09 8.12 7.11
N THR A 21 7.02 8.50 7.98
CA THR A 21 6.93 9.69 8.84
C THR A 21 7.00 10.99 8.03
N ALA A 22 7.69 10.96 6.89
CA ALA A 22 7.74 12.05 5.92
C ALA A 22 7.74 11.47 4.49
N GLY A 23 6.99 12.10 3.57
CA GLY A 23 6.89 11.69 2.17
C GLY A 23 5.60 10.91 1.82
N PRO A 24 5.52 10.39 0.59
CA PRO A 24 4.29 9.77 0.06
C PRO A 24 4.03 8.38 0.64
N VAL A 25 2.76 8.00 0.70
CA VAL A 25 2.33 6.63 1.03
C VAL A 25 2.68 5.71 -0.14
N GLY A 26 3.44 4.66 0.14
CA GLY A 26 3.84 3.67 -0.86
C GLY A 26 2.87 2.49 -0.89
N VAL A 27 2.54 2.01 -2.08
CA VAL A 27 1.78 0.77 -2.31
C VAL A 27 2.53 -0.10 -3.29
N ARG A 28 2.66 -1.39 -3.00
CA ARG A 28 3.33 -2.35 -3.88
C ARG A 28 2.70 -3.73 -3.80
N ASP A 29 3.08 -4.57 -4.75
CA ASP A 29 2.82 -6.00 -4.70
C ASP A 29 3.67 -6.64 -3.57
N SER A 30 3.03 -7.41 -2.68
CA SER A 30 3.72 -8.05 -1.56
C SER A 30 4.59 -9.24 -1.98
N LYS A 31 4.27 -9.90 -3.09
CA LYS A 31 5.01 -11.02 -3.69
C LYS A 31 6.16 -10.55 -4.59
N ASN A 32 6.10 -9.32 -5.10
CA ASN A 32 7.18 -8.70 -5.86
C ASN A 32 7.72 -7.41 -5.20
N PRO A 33 8.44 -7.52 -4.06
CA PRO A 33 8.88 -6.36 -3.28
C PRO A 33 9.91 -5.47 -3.99
N THR A 34 10.62 -5.98 -5.00
CA THR A 34 11.57 -5.24 -5.84
C THR A 34 10.93 -4.66 -7.10
N GLY A 35 9.66 -4.98 -7.36
CA GLY A 35 8.90 -4.45 -8.48
C GLY A 35 8.50 -2.97 -8.32
N PRO A 36 7.76 -2.44 -9.31
CA PRO A 36 7.26 -1.07 -9.30
C PRO A 36 6.39 -0.77 -8.08
N GLN A 37 6.46 0.47 -7.60
CA GLN A 37 5.71 0.95 -6.43
C GLN A 37 4.91 2.18 -6.82
N LEU A 38 3.67 2.24 -6.36
CA LEU A 38 2.83 3.43 -6.47
C LEU A 38 3.12 4.35 -5.27
N ALA A 39 3.19 5.65 -5.51
CA ALA A 39 3.42 6.66 -4.49
C ALA A 39 2.26 7.67 -4.49
N PHE A 40 1.57 7.78 -3.36
CA PHE A 40 0.42 8.67 -3.20
C PHE A 40 0.75 9.80 -2.21
N PRO A 41 0.36 11.05 -2.48
CA PRO A 41 0.34 12.09 -1.47
C PRO A 41 -0.48 11.64 -0.26
N ALA A 42 -0.03 11.96 0.96
CA ALA A 42 -0.70 11.53 2.18
C ALA A 42 -2.17 11.95 2.26
N SER A 43 -2.49 13.16 1.75
CA SER A 43 -3.86 13.68 1.68
C SER A 43 -4.76 12.87 0.75
N ALA A 44 -4.24 12.47 -0.42
CA ALA A 44 -4.96 11.64 -1.38
C ALA A 44 -5.23 10.23 -0.80
N TRP A 45 -4.23 9.64 -0.14
CA TRP A 45 -4.39 8.35 0.54
C TRP A 45 -5.44 8.41 1.66
N ALA A 46 -5.40 9.46 2.49
CA ALA A 46 -6.40 9.65 3.55
C ALA A 46 -7.83 9.79 2.97
N GLY A 47 -7.98 10.50 1.85
CA GLY A 47 -9.25 10.60 1.14
C GLY A 47 -9.72 9.26 0.55
N PHE A 48 -8.80 8.46 0.01
CA PHE A 48 -9.08 7.12 -0.49
C PHE A 48 -9.60 6.21 0.63
N VAL A 49 -8.88 6.09 1.74
CA VAL A 49 -9.26 5.22 2.87
C VAL A 49 -10.61 5.59 3.47
N LYS A 50 -10.95 6.89 3.53
CA LYS A 50 -12.26 7.34 4.02
C LYS A 50 -13.44 6.90 3.14
N ARG A 51 -13.19 6.58 1.86
CA ARG A 51 -14.24 6.20 0.89
C ARG A 51 -14.30 4.70 0.63
N THR A 52 -13.26 3.96 0.99
CA THR A 52 -13.25 2.49 0.95
C THR A 52 -13.88 1.93 2.22
N LYS A 53 -14.82 1.00 2.06
CA LYS A 53 -15.53 0.32 3.15
C LYS A 53 -14.89 -1.02 3.49
#